data_AF-A0A2V6JF43-F1
#
_entry.id   AF-A0A2V6JF43-F1
#
_cell.length_a   1.000
_cell.length_b   1.000
_cell.length_c   1.000
_cell.angle_alpha   90.00
_cell.angle_beta   90.00
_cell.angle_gamma   90.00
#
_symmetry.space_group_name_H-M   'P 1'
#
loop_
_entity.id
_entity.type
_entity.pdbx_description
1 polymer ?
#
loop_
_entity_poly.entity_id
_entity_poly.type
_entity_poly.pdbx_seq_one_letter_code
_entity_poly.pdbx_strand_id
1 'polypeptide(L)'
;ALRDAFIGSLCAIAAPESFEGALTKLGAHVDLAKRYIDHHYYTEPELIGFINRCIRRDLAMIVTTEKDSVRMPRLPEAELKVPIYFLRVEIDILSGHESWEHCVGRICKPKPVLPPERFFA
;
A
#
# COMPACT_ATOMS: atom_id res chain seq x y z
N ALA A 1 -12.48 1.60 -12.26
CA ALA A 1 -12.72 0.47 -11.34
C ALA A 1 -13.48 0.91 -10.09
N LEU A 2 -13.02 1.94 -9.36
CA LEU A 2 -13.63 2.32 -8.07
C LEU A 2 -14.90 3.18 -8.17
N ARG A 3 -15.08 3.96 -9.24
CA ARG A 3 -16.23 4.86 -9.40
C ARG A 3 -17.55 4.09 -9.33
N ASP A 4 -18.41 4.50 -8.39
CA ASP A 4 -19.73 3.94 -8.06
C ASP A 4 -19.71 2.46 -7.66
N ALA A 5 -18.54 1.91 -7.32
CA ALA A 5 -18.40 0.52 -6.91
C ALA A 5 -18.61 0.37 -5.39
N PHE A 6 -19.41 -0.60 -4.99
CA PHE A 6 -19.55 -1.02 -3.59
C PHE A 6 -18.43 -2.00 -3.23
N ILE A 7 -17.62 -1.65 -2.22
CA ILE A 7 -16.37 -2.35 -1.91
C ILE A 7 -16.25 -2.70 -0.44
N GLY A 8 -15.44 -3.72 -0.16
CA GLY A 8 -14.88 -3.98 1.17
C GLY A 8 -13.52 -3.32 1.32
N SER A 9 -13.29 -2.57 2.38
CA SER A 9 -11.97 -2.06 2.80
C SER A 9 -11.37 -3.00 3.85
N LEU A 10 -10.11 -3.39 3.67
CA LEU A 10 -9.35 -4.19 4.63
C LEU A 10 -7.94 -3.60 4.75
N CYS A 11 -7.52 -3.17 5.94
CA CYS A 11 -6.19 -2.57 6.12
C CYS A 11 -5.62 -2.68 7.54
N ALA A 12 -4.30 -2.60 7.64
CA ALA A 12 -3.52 -2.61 8.87
C ALA A 12 -2.50 -1.46 8.83
N ILE A 13 -3.01 -0.22 8.92
CA ILE A 13 -2.22 1.02 8.86
C ILE A 13 -2.55 1.93 10.04
N ALA A 14 -1.66 2.86 10.35
CA ALA A 14 -1.81 3.78 11.49
C ALA A 14 -3.03 4.71 11.40
N ALA A 15 -3.49 5.06 10.20
CA ALA A 15 -4.61 5.98 9.97
C ALA A 15 -5.61 5.40 8.94
N PRO A 16 -6.40 4.38 9.31
CA PRO A 16 -7.31 3.69 8.40
C PRO A 16 -8.39 4.63 7.81
N GLU A 17 -8.83 5.64 8.57
CA GLU A 17 -9.81 6.64 8.11
C GLU A 17 -9.30 7.44 6.91
N SER A 18 -8.00 7.73 6.88
CA SER A 18 -7.38 8.45 5.75
C SER A 18 -7.44 7.62 4.47
N PHE A 19 -7.15 6.32 4.59
CA PHE A 19 -7.23 5.38 3.47
C PHE A 19 -8.66 5.20 2.95
N GLU A 20 -9.62 4.96 3.85
CA GLU A 20 -11.04 4.82 3.48
C GLU A 20 -11.60 6.11 2.86
N GLY A 21 -11.16 7.27 3.38
CA GLY A 21 -11.48 8.57 2.82
C GLY A 21 -10.92 8.76 1.41
N ALA A 22 -9.71 8.27 1.13
CA ALA A 22 -9.13 8.28 -0.20
C ALA A 22 -9.93 7.39 -1.18
N LEU A 23 -10.34 6.19 -0.76
CA LEU A 23 -11.21 5.31 -1.57
C LEU A 23 -12.54 5.99 -1.93
N THR A 24 -13.16 6.65 -0.94
CA THR A 24 -14.42 7.38 -1.15
C THR A 24 -14.23 8.55 -2.10
N LYS A 25 -13.13 9.31 -1.98
CA LYS A 25 -12.79 10.42 -2.90
C LYS A 25 -12.57 9.94 -4.34
N LEU A 26 -12.11 8.70 -4.54
CA LEU A 26 -11.97 8.07 -5.85
C LEU A 26 -13.32 7.53 -6.40
N GLY A 27 -14.40 7.69 -5.63
CA GLY A 27 -15.78 7.37 -6.03
C GLY A 27 -16.29 6.02 -5.55
N ALA A 28 -15.58 5.33 -4.65
CA ALA A 28 -16.05 4.06 -4.11
C ALA A 28 -17.07 4.25 -2.98
N HIS A 29 -17.99 3.29 -2.84
CA HIS A 29 -18.86 3.13 -1.69
C HIS A 29 -18.29 2.05 -0.76
N VAL A 30 -17.63 2.46 0.33
CA VAL A 30 -17.08 1.52 1.32
C VAL A 30 -18.21 0.99 2.20
N ASP A 31 -18.74 -0.19 1.88
CA ASP A 31 -19.88 -0.78 2.62
C ASP A 31 -19.43 -1.66 3.80
N LEU A 32 -18.28 -2.31 3.67
CA LEU A 32 -17.64 -3.03 4.76
C LEU A 32 -16.23 -2.50 4.96
N ALA A 33 -15.86 -2.26 6.21
CA ALA A 33 -14.48 -1.99 6.60
C ALA A 33 -14.03 -3.00 7.67
N LYS A 34 -12.82 -3.52 7.53
CA LYS A 34 -12.14 -4.26 8.59
C LYS A 34 -10.73 -3.70 8.79
N ARG A 35 -10.51 -3.21 10.01
CA ARG A 35 -9.26 -2.57 10.41
C ARG A 35 -8.52 -3.49 11.36
N TYR A 36 -7.21 -3.55 11.19
CA TYR A 36 -6.30 -4.28 12.03
C TYR A 36 -5.27 -3.32 12.64
N ILE A 37 -4.58 -3.78 13.69
CA ILE A 37 -3.45 -3.03 14.24
C ILE A 37 -2.40 -2.83 13.16
N ASP A 38 -1.72 -1.69 13.17
CA ASP A 38 -0.66 -1.45 12.20
C ASP A 38 0.36 -2.59 12.23
N HIS A 39 0.85 -2.96 11.06
CA HIS A 39 1.77 -4.07 10.85
C HIS A 39 1.22 -5.50 11.01
N HIS A 40 -0.10 -5.69 11.06
CA HIS A 40 -0.72 -7.03 11.13
C HIS A 40 -0.25 -7.98 10.01
N TYR A 41 -0.01 -9.25 10.37
CA TYR A 41 0.16 -10.35 9.43
C TYR A 41 -1.17 -11.09 9.31
N TYR A 42 -1.74 -11.10 8.10
CA TYR A 42 -3.03 -11.69 7.87
C TYR A 42 -2.93 -13.22 7.87
N THR A 43 -3.97 -13.87 8.36
CA THR A 43 -4.13 -15.32 8.27
C THR A 43 -5.15 -15.69 7.19
N GLU A 44 -5.06 -16.89 6.63
CA GLU A 44 -6.03 -17.36 5.63
C GLU A 44 -7.48 -17.33 6.16
N PRO A 45 -7.77 -17.79 7.40
CA PRO A 45 -9.13 -17.75 7.94
C PRO A 45 -9.68 -16.32 8.07
N GLU A 46 -8.83 -15.34 8.35
CA GLU A 46 -9.23 -13.93 8.42
C GLU A 46 -9.65 -13.39 7.07
N LEU A 47 -8.85 -13.66 6.03
CA LEU A 47 -9.14 -13.23 4.66
C LEU A 47 -10.37 -13.94 4.12
N ILE A 48 -10.46 -15.27 4.25
CA ILE A 48 -11.63 -16.07 3.85
C ILE A 48 -12.88 -15.57 4.59
N GLY A 49 -12.77 -15.30 5.89
CA GLY A 49 -13.86 -14.75 6.68
C GLY A 49 -14.34 -13.39 6.16
N PHE A 50 -13.42 -12.53 5.72
CA PHE A 50 -13.77 -11.23 5.15
C PHE A 50 -14.34 -11.34 3.73
N ILE A 51 -13.77 -12.20 2.88
CA ILE A 51 -14.30 -12.52 1.54
C ILE A 51 -15.75 -12.99 1.66
N ASN A 52 -16.02 -13.94 2.56
CA ASN A 52 -17.39 -14.43 2.79
C ASN A 52 -18.36 -13.35 3.25
N ARG A 53 -17.90 -12.34 4.02
CA ARG A 53 -18.73 -11.17 4.36
C ARG A 53 -19.03 -10.30 3.14
N CYS A 54 -18.05 -10.12 2.25
CA CYS A 54 -18.20 -9.37 1.02
C CYS A 54 -19.17 -10.06 0.04
N ILE A 55 -19.10 -11.39 -0.09
CA ILE A 55 -20.05 -12.18 -0.89
C ILE A 55 -21.49 -11.97 -0.41
N ARG A 56 -21.73 -12.04 0.91
CA ARG A 56 -23.08 -11.86 1.48
C ARG A 56 -23.68 -10.47 1.26
N ARG A 57 -22.87 -9.51 0.81
CA ARG A 57 -23.28 -8.14 0.52
C ARG A 57 -23.11 -7.77 -0.95
N ASP A 58 -22.81 -8.75 -1.80
CA ASP A 58 -22.61 -8.57 -3.24
C ASP A 58 -21.58 -7.46 -3.57
N LEU A 59 -20.52 -7.36 -2.76
CA LEU A 59 -19.48 -6.34 -2.97
C LEU A 59 -18.62 -6.69 -4.19
N ALA A 60 -18.35 -5.69 -5.02
CA ALA A 60 -17.66 -5.86 -6.30
C ALA A 60 -16.18 -6.26 -6.12
N MET A 61 -15.55 -5.80 -5.05
CA MET A 61 -14.14 -6.07 -4.75
C MET A 61 -13.79 -5.78 -3.29
N ILE A 62 -12.65 -6.31 -2.87
CA ILE A 62 -11.94 -5.90 -1.66
C ILE A 62 -10.79 -4.99 -2.07
N VAL A 63 -10.61 -3.87 -1.38
CA VAL A 63 -9.48 -2.96 -1.58
C VAL A 63 -8.67 -2.85 -0.30
N THR A 64 -7.36 -3.02 -0.44
CA THR A 64 -6.38 -2.92 0.64
C THR A 64 -5.27 -1.93 0.28
N THR A 65 -4.31 -1.71 1.18
CA THR A 65 -3.08 -0.97 0.86
C THR A 65 -2.04 -1.90 0.21
N GLU A 66 -1.11 -1.33 -0.58
CA GLU A 66 0.02 -2.08 -1.14
C GLU A 66 0.86 -2.75 -0.04
N LYS A 67 1.10 -2.03 1.07
CA LYS A 67 1.82 -2.53 2.25
C LYS A 67 1.13 -3.73 2.91
N ASP A 68 -0.19 -3.72 2.96
CA ASP A 68 -0.95 -4.83 3.51
C ASP A 68 -0.96 -6.04 2.58
N SER A 69 -1.02 -5.80 1.26
CA SER A 69 -1.05 -6.86 0.25
C SER A 69 0.19 -7.77 0.33
N VAL A 70 1.36 -7.22 0.67
CA VAL A 70 2.60 -8.01 0.82
C VAL A 70 2.62 -8.90 2.06
N ARG A 71 1.68 -8.70 3.00
CA ARG A 71 1.54 -9.51 4.23
C ARG A 71 0.36 -10.47 4.19
N MET A 72 -0.38 -10.50 3.08
CA MET A 72 -1.47 -11.44 2.89
C MET A 72 -0.92 -12.80 2.44
N PRO A 73 -1.38 -13.92 3.05
CA PRO A 73 -1.06 -15.23 2.53
C PRO A 73 -1.68 -15.42 1.15
N ARG A 74 -1.07 -16.26 0.32
CA ARG A 74 -1.67 -16.64 -0.95
C ARG A 74 -2.86 -17.55 -0.67
N LEU A 75 -4.03 -17.15 -1.17
CA LEU A 75 -5.23 -17.99 -1.09
C LEU A 75 -5.33 -18.89 -2.33
N PRO A 76 -5.90 -20.09 -2.19
CA PRO A 76 -6.33 -20.89 -3.33
C PRO A 76 -7.33 -20.11 -4.20
N GLU A 77 -7.27 -20.27 -5.51
CA GLU A 77 -8.16 -19.56 -6.46
C GLU A 77 -9.65 -19.81 -6.17
N ALA A 78 -10.00 -21.01 -5.69
CA ALA A 78 -11.35 -21.37 -5.29
C ALA A 78 -11.93 -20.53 -4.14
N GLU A 79 -11.08 -19.95 -3.29
CA GLU A 79 -11.47 -19.08 -2.18
C GLU A 79 -11.61 -17.61 -2.61
N LEU A 80 -11.00 -17.20 -3.73
CA LEU A 80 -10.98 -15.82 -4.22
C LEU A 80 -12.24 -15.46 -5.04
N LYS A 81 -13.42 -15.68 -4.44
CA LYS A 81 -14.71 -15.36 -5.07
C LYS A 81 -14.99 -13.86 -5.20
N VAL A 82 -14.28 -13.04 -4.42
CA VAL A 82 -14.29 -11.57 -4.52
C VAL A 82 -12.85 -11.14 -4.79
N PRO A 83 -12.59 -10.38 -5.87
CA PRO A 83 -11.24 -9.98 -6.21
C PRO A 83 -10.67 -9.02 -5.16
N ILE A 84 -9.41 -9.21 -4.80
CA ILE A 84 -8.67 -8.33 -3.89
C ILE A 84 -7.72 -7.47 -4.73
N TYR A 85 -7.86 -6.15 -4.63
CA TYR A 85 -6.96 -5.17 -5.22
C TYR A 85 -6.25 -4.38 -4.11
N PHE A 86 -5.09 -3.82 -4.43
CA PHE A 86 -4.46 -2.83 -3.58
C PHE A 86 -4.40 -1.46 -4.25
N LEU A 87 -4.53 -0.40 -3.46
CA LEU A 87 -4.32 0.95 -3.93
C LEU A 87 -2.82 1.25 -3.93
N ARG A 88 -2.26 1.48 -5.13
CA ARG A 88 -0.89 1.95 -5.32
C ARG A 88 -0.87 3.48 -5.25
N VAL A 89 0.13 4.02 -4.57
CA VAL A 89 0.34 5.47 -4.45
C VAL A 89 1.65 5.82 -5.14
N GLU A 90 1.60 6.81 -6.02
CA GLU A 90 2.78 7.39 -6.68
C GLU A 90 3.03 8.79 -6.09
N ILE A 91 4.30 9.13 -5.93
CA ILE A 91 4.73 10.41 -5.36
C ILE A 91 5.51 11.15 -6.45
N ASP A 92 5.00 12.31 -6.83
CA ASP A 92 5.64 13.20 -7.79
C ASP A 92 6.10 14.49 -7.13
N ILE A 93 7.33 14.92 -7.46
CA ILE A 93 7.88 16.20 -7.02
C ILE A 93 7.44 17.27 -8.02
N LEU A 94 6.37 18.01 -7.69
CA LEU A 94 5.80 19.03 -8.58
C LEU A 94 6.69 20.27 -8.76
N SER A 95 7.61 20.53 -7.82
CA SER A 95 8.52 21.67 -7.85
C SER A 95 9.79 21.38 -7.05
N GLY A 96 10.94 21.89 -7.51
CA GLY A 96 12.22 21.72 -6.82
C GLY A 96 12.90 20.36 -7.04
N HIS A 97 12.46 19.59 -8.04
CA HIS A 97 13.03 18.28 -8.37
C HIS A 97 14.55 18.35 -8.63
N GLU A 98 15.01 19.35 -9.40
CA GLU A 98 16.45 19.54 -9.66
C GLU A 98 17.27 19.79 -8.37
N SER A 99 16.70 20.55 -7.43
CA SER A 99 17.34 20.81 -6.15
C SER A 99 17.40 19.55 -5.28
N TRP A 100 16.34 18.74 -5.30
CA TRP A 100 16.32 17.44 -4.63
C TRP A 100 17.40 16.51 -5.21
N GLU A 101 17.47 16.38 -6.54
CA GLU A 101 18.48 15.58 -7.24
C GLU A 101 19.91 16.03 -6.91
N HIS A 102 20.15 17.34 -6.92
CA HIS A 102 21.46 17.88 -6.56
C HIS A 102 21.84 17.56 -5.11
N CYS A 103 20.90 17.67 -4.17
CA CYS A 103 21.11 17.30 -2.77
C CYS A 103 21.42 15.81 -2.60
N VAL A 104 20.61 14.94 -3.20
CA VAL A 104 20.82 13.48 -3.19
C VAL A 104 22.18 13.13 -3.79
N GLY A 105 22.52 13.72 -4.93
CA GLY A 105 23.80 13.51 -5.61
C GLY A 105 25.01 13.89 -4.76
N ARG A 106 24.93 14.95 -3.96
CA ARG A 106 26.05 15.35 -3.07
C ARG A 106 26.23 14.40 -1.88
N ILE A 107 25.13 13.88 -1.34
CA ILE A 107 25.15 13.05 -0.12
C ILE A 107 25.51 11.60 -0.44
N CYS A 108 24.91 11.05 -1.51
CA CYS A 108 24.94 9.62 -1.79
C CYS A 108 26.02 9.20 -2.80
N LYS A 109 26.67 10.12 -3.51
CA LYS A 109 27.77 9.75 -4.42
C LYS A 109 28.99 9.31 -3.62
N PRO A 110 29.57 8.12 -3.90
CA PRO A 110 30.82 7.70 -3.28
C PRO A 110 31.90 8.76 -3.52
N LYS A 111 32.54 9.22 -2.45
CA LYS A 111 33.71 10.08 -2.60
C LYS A 111 34.88 9.22 -3.11
N PRO A 112 35.71 9.74 -4.03
CA PRO A 112 36.93 9.05 -4.40
C PRO A 112 37.78 8.84 -3.14
N VAL A 113 38.25 7.61 -2.94
CA VAL A 113 39.22 7.31 -1.89
C VAL A 113 40.52 7.97 -2.31
N LEU A 114 40.90 9.05 -1.62
CA LEU A 114 42.20 9.67 -1.84
C LEU A 114 43.26 8.75 -1.22
N PRO A 115 44.29 8.31 -1.99
CA PRO A 115 45.42 7.63 -1.40
C PRO A 115 46.12 8.58 -0.41
N PRO A 116 46.63 8.08 0.72
CA PRO A 116 47.36 8.93 1.66
C PRO A 116 48.56 9.57 0.96
N GLU A 117 48.68 10.89 1.08
CA GLU A 117 49.85 11.61 0.58
C GLU A 117 51.09 11.09 1.31
N ARG A 118 52.04 10.53 0.55
CA ARG A 118 53.35 10.17 1.09
C ARG A 118 54.17 11.44 1.22
N PHE A 119 54.15 12.04 2.40
CA PHE A 119 55.13 13.06 2.77
C PHE A 119 56.48 12.37 2.96
N PHE A 120 57.27 12.28 1.89
CA PHE A 120 58.71 12.01 2.01
C PHE A 120 59.42 13.35 2.22
N ALA A 121 60.02 13.51 3.39
CA ALA A 121 61.00 14.55 3.70
C ALA A 121 62.40 14.11 3.24
#